data_AF-A0A815LBH8-F1
#
_entry.id   AF-A0A815LBH8-F1
#
_cell.length_a   1.000
_cell.length_b   1.000
_cell.length_c   1.000
_cell.angle_alpha   90.00
_cell.angle_beta   90.00
_cell.angle_gamma   90.00
#
_symmetry.space_group_name_H-M   'P 1'
#
loop_
_entity.id
_entity.type
_entity.pdbx_description
1 polymer ?
#
loop_
_entity_poly.entity_id
_entity_poly.type
_entity_poly.pdbx_seq_one_letter_code
_entity_poly.pdbx_strand_id
1 'polypeptide(L)'
;MIQVPVLTSERRQELHDGLPFGIFRRSGMRKFLYTAEPGYIGPNRKTVRQKIAAIYSSYTDHLRSLPIKIDFLALTSDLRRSS
;
A
#
# COMPACT_ATOMS: atom_id res chain seq x y z
N MET A 1 18.38 15.98 -18.29
CA MET A 1 17.30 16.84 -17.78
C MET A 1 15.99 16.11 -18.02
N ILE A 2 15.32 15.65 -16.96
CA ILE A 2 13.98 15.05 -17.10
C ILE A 2 12.99 16.21 -17.03
N GLN A 3 12.34 16.51 -18.15
CA GLN A 3 11.21 17.45 -18.19
C GLN A 3 10.08 16.87 -17.33
N VAL A 4 9.75 17.56 -16.25
CA VAL A 4 8.52 17.32 -15.50
C VAL A 4 7.41 18.04 -16.26
N PRO A 5 6.39 17.34 -16.79
CA PRO A 5 5.36 17.98 -17.59
C PRO A 5 4.55 18.96 -16.73
N VAL A 6 4.33 20.14 -17.30
CA VAL A 6 3.52 21.23 -16.76
C VAL A 6 2.08 20.73 -16.54
N LEU A 7 1.56 21.03 -15.36
CA LEU A 7 0.24 20.63 -14.86
C LEU A 7 -0.90 21.21 -15.72
N THR A 8 -1.49 20.41 -16.60
CA THR A 8 -2.72 20.77 -17.31
C THR A 8 -3.97 20.43 -16.49
N SER A 9 -5.07 21.12 -16.83
CA SER A 9 -6.33 21.26 -16.10
C SER A 9 -7.09 19.97 -15.71
N GLU A 10 -6.68 18.80 -16.19
CA GLU A 10 -7.28 17.50 -15.86
C GLU A 10 -6.95 17.02 -14.44
N ARG A 11 -5.95 17.63 -13.78
CA ARG A 11 -5.49 17.27 -12.44
C ARG A 11 -6.28 17.85 -11.26
N ARG A 12 -7.40 18.52 -11.50
CA ARG A 12 -8.24 19.05 -10.40
C ARG A 12 -8.91 17.95 -9.57
N GLN A 13 -9.02 16.73 -10.10
CA GLN A 13 -9.67 15.63 -9.40
C GLN A 13 -8.84 15.06 -8.23
N GLU A 14 -7.52 15.22 -8.25
CA GLU A 14 -6.61 14.74 -7.19
C GLU A 14 -6.79 15.47 -5.84
N LEU A 15 -7.50 16.60 -5.80
CA LEU A 15 -7.74 17.41 -4.58
C LEU A 15 -8.95 16.96 -3.75
N HIS A 16 -9.86 16.13 -4.28
CA HIS A 16 -11.13 15.82 -3.60
C HIS A 16 -11.02 14.73 -2.52
N ASP A 17 -9.99 13.88 -2.60
CA ASP A 17 -9.84 12.72 -1.72
C ASP A 17 -8.99 12.99 -0.46
N GLY A 18 -8.45 14.21 -0.31
CA GLY A 18 -7.62 14.58 0.84
C GLY A 18 -6.35 13.75 0.98
N LEU A 19 -5.83 13.20 -0.13
CA LEU A 19 -4.66 12.33 -0.10
C LEU A 19 -3.39 13.11 0.25
N PRO A 20 -2.42 12.48 0.98
CA PRO A 20 -1.15 13.13 1.27
C PRO A 20 -0.39 13.47 -0.02
N PHE A 21 0.21 14.67 -0.07
CA PHE A 21 0.95 15.18 -1.24
C PHE A 21 2.02 14.21 -1.81
N GLY A 22 2.56 13.30 -0.99
CA GLY A 22 3.57 12.32 -1.38
C GLY A 22 3.04 10.94 -1.79
N ILE A 23 1.72 10.71 -1.82
CA ILE A 23 1.15 9.36 -1.99
C ILE A 23 1.57 8.70 -3.32
N PHE A 24 1.60 9.48 -4.41
CA PHE A 24 1.95 9.00 -5.76
C PHE A 24 3.43 8.66 -5.93
N ARG A 25 4.29 9.16 -5.04
CA ARG A 25 5.73 8.84 -5.03
C ARG A 25 6.03 7.54 -4.28
N ARG A 26 5.08 7.00 -3.52
CA ARG A 26 5.29 5.74 -2.77
C ARG A 26 5.43 4.56 -3.73
N SER A 27 6.34 3.65 -3.41
CA SER A 27 6.69 2.51 -4.28
C SER A 27 5.47 1.65 -4.66
N GLY A 28 4.57 1.40 -3.71
CA GLY A 28 3.33 0.64 -3.95
C GLY A 28 2.38 1.35 -4.92
N MET A 29 2.17 2.66 -4.74
CA MET A 29 1.31 3.46 -5.63
C MET A 29 1.90 3.55 -7.04
N ARG A 30 3.22 3.76 -7.14
CA ARG A 30 3.91 3.79 -8.44
C ARG A 30 3.77 2.46 -9.20
N LYS A 31 3.90 1.32 -8.50
CA LYS A 31 3.68 0.00 -9.09
C LYS A 31 2.25 -0.15 -9.58
N PHE A 32 1.27 0.22 -8.75
CA PHE A 32 -0.14 0.16 -9.09
C PHE A 32 -0.46 0.97 -10.35
N LEU A 33 -0.03 2.24 -10.40
CA LEU A 33 -0.25 3.13 -11.55
C LEU A 33 0.43 2.63 -12.83
N TYR A 34 1.58 1.97 -12.71
CA TYR A 34 2.26 1.37 -13.87
C TYR A 34 1.50 0.19 -14.47
N THR A 35 0.78 -0.56 -13.63
CA THR A 35 0.01 -1.74 -14.05
C THR A 35 -1.45 -1.46 -14.36
N ALA A 36 -1.97 -0.29 -13.94
CA ALA A 36 -3.36 0.06 -14.15
C ALA A 36 -3.58 0.51 -15.60
N GLU A 37 -4.50 -0.14 -16.29
CA GLU A 37 -4.94 0.28 -17.62
C GLU A 37 -5.86 1.50 -17.51
N PRO A 38 -5.88 2.38 -18.54
CA PRO A 38 -6.85 3.48 -18.60
C PRO A 38 -8.29 2.96 -18.44
N GLY A 39 -9.08 3.58 -17.57
CA GLY A 39 -10.45 3.14 -17.28
C GLY A 39 -10.57 2.03 -16.24
N TYR A 40 -9.47 1.62 -15.60
CA TYR A 40 -9.50 0.67 -14.49
C TYR A 40 -10.39 1.17 -13.34
N ILE A 41 -11.45 0.41 -13.05
CA ILE A 41 -12.30 0.62 -11.88
C ILE A 41 -11.77 -0.24 -10.75
N GLY A 42 -11.26 0.42 -9.71
CA GLY A 42 -10.73 -0.24 -8.53
C GLY A 42 -11.80 -1.08 -7.81
N PRO A 43 -11.40 -2.19 -7.17
CA PRO A 43 -12.32 -2.99 -6.37
C PRO A 43 -12.88 -2.20 -5.19
N ASN A 44 -14.07 -2.59 -4.72
CA ASN A 44 -14.65 -2.02 -3.51
C ASN A 44 -13.71 -2.22 -2.31
N ARG A 45 -13.68 -1.24 -1.40
CA ARG A 45 -12.92 -1.29 -0.14
C ARG A 45 -13.11 -2.60 0.64
N LYS A 46 -14.32 -3.16 0.65
CA LYS A 46 -14.61 -4.46 1.30
C LYS A 46 -13.78 -5.59 0.68
N THR A 47 -13.74 -5.66 -0.65
CA THR A 47 -12.97 -6.65 -1.41
C THR A 47 -11.47 -6.50 -1.15
N VAL A 48 -10.96 -5.27 -1.11
CA VAL A 48 -9.55 -4.99 -0.78
C VAL A 48 -9.21 -5.51 0.62
N ARG A 49 -10.05 -5.22 1.62
CA ARG A 49 -9.83 -5.71 2.99
C ARG A 49 -9.82 -7.23 3.08
N GLN A 50 -10.77 -7.90 2.42
CA GLN A 50 -10.84 -9.36 2.40
C GLN A 50 -9.61 -9.99 1.74
N LYS A 51 -9.16 -9.43 0.61
CA LYS A 51 -7.94 -9.91 -0.07
C LYS A 51 -6.69 -9.70 0.77
N ILE A 52 -6.54 -8.53 1.41
CA ILE A 52 -5.43 -8.28 2.33
C ILE A 52 -5.46 -9.30 3.49
N ALA A 53 -6.61 -9.51 4.13
CA ALA A 53 -6.74 -10.48 5.22
C ALA A 53 -6.35 -11.91 4.79
N ALA A 54 -6.79 -12.35 3.60
CA ALA A 54 -6.42 -13.64 3.06
C ALA A 54 -4.91 -13.79 2.82
N ILE A 55 -4.24 -12.75 2.31
CA ILE A 55 -2.78 -12.73 2.11
C ILE A 55 -2.06 -12.84 3.46
N TYR A 56 -2.50 -12.07 4.47
CA TYR A 56 -1.91 -12.15 5.81
C TYR A 56 -2.08 -13.54 6.44
N SER A 57 -3.24 -14.17 6.30
CA SER A 57 -3.48 -15.52 6.81
C SER A 57 -2.55 -16.51 6.12
N SER A 58 -2.52 -16.52 4.79
CA SER A 58 -1.68 -17.42 4.00
C SER A 58 -0.20 -17.28 4.34
N TYR A 59 0.28 -16.04 4.50
CA TYR A 59 1.66 -15.79 4.89
C TYR A 59 1.96 -16.25 6.32
N THR A 60 1.02 -16.06 7.25
CA THR A 60 1.18 -16.52 8.64
C THR A 60 1.23 -18.04 8.71
N ASP A 61 0.35 -18.73 7.97
CA ASP A 61 0.32 -20.18 7.91
C ASP A 61 1.60 -20.74 7.26
N HIS A 62 2.09 -20.09 6.21
CA HIS A 62 3.38 -20.40 5.62
C HIS A 62 4.50 -20.29 6.66
N LEU A 63 4.61 -19.16 7.37
CA LEU A 63 5.63 -18.97 8.42
C LEU A 63 5.55 -20.01 9.53
N ARG A 64 4.34 -20.41 9.94
CA ARG A 64 4.13 -21.48 10.95
C ARG A 64 4.58 -22.85 10.46
N SER A 65 4.44 -23.13 9.17
CA SER A 65 4.85 -24.41 8.58
C SER A 65 6.35 -24.54 8.35
N LEU A 66 7.08 -23.42 8.35
CA LEU A 66 8.53 -23.45 8.20
C LEU A 66 9.16 -24.08 9.46
N PRO A 67 10.11 -25.02 9.34
CA PRO A 67 10.81 -25.61 10.47
C PRO A 67 11.87 -24.63 11.00
N ILE A 68 11.43 -23.49 11.52
CA ILE A 68 12.31 -22.42 11.98
C ILE A 68 12.73 -22.75 13.42
N LYS A 69 14.01 -23.05 13.60
CA LYS A 69 14.63 -23.04 14.92
C LYS A 69 15.01 -21.59 15.26
N ILE A 70 14.25 -20.98 16.16
CA ILE A 70 14.49 -19.60 16.61
C ILE A 70 15.38 -19.66 17.84
N ASP A 71 16.67 -19.39 17.67
CA ASP A 71 17.63 -19.38 18.79
C ASP A 71 17.50 -18.11 19.65
N PHE A 72 17.04 -16.99 19.07
CA PHE A 72 16.78 -15.73 19.77
C PHE A 72 15.65 -14.94 19.10
N LEU A 73 14.72 -14.42 19.91
CA LEU A 73 13.60 -13.59 19.46
C LEU A 73 13.61 -12.26 20.23
N ALA A 74 13.81 -11.15 19.53
CA ALA A 74 13.62 -9.81 20.08
C ALA A 74 12.25 -9.27 19.65
N LEU A 75 11.46 -8.83 20.63
CA LEU A 75 10.16 -8.18 20.42
C LEU A 75 10.27 -6.72 20.81
N THR A 76 9.91 -5.83 19.90
CA THR A 76 9.84 -4.39 20.17
C THR A 76 8.38 -3.97 20.29
N SER A 77 8.04 -3.24 21.34
CA SER A 77 6.73 -2.62 21.51
C SER A 77 6.89 -1.11 21.42
N ASP A 78 6.22 -0.49 20.46
CA ASP A 78 6.18 0.96 20.31
C ASP A 78 4.97 1.51 21.08
N LEU A 79 5.23 2.22 22.18
CA LEU A 79 4.20 2.85 23.01
C LEU A 79 4.26 4.36 22.82
N ARG A 80 3.29 4.90 22.08
CA ARG A 80 3.13 6.34 21.91
C ARG A 80 1.89 6.83 22.65
N ARG A 81 2.04 7.80 23.55
CA ARG A 81 0.89 8.54 24.11
C ARG A 81 0.31 9.42 23.01
N SER A 82 -0.97 9.22 22.70
CA SER A 82 -1.73 10.13 21.84
C SER A 82 -2.08 11.38 22.64
N SER A 83 -1.49 12.52 22.26
CA SER A 83 -1.85 13.87 22.72
C SER A 83 -3.09 14.38 22.00
#